data_AF-A0A1I2MTX2-F1
#
_entry.id   AF-A0A1I2MTX2-F1
#
_cell.length_a   1.000
_cell.length_b   1.000
_cell.length_c   1.000
_cell.angle_alpha   90.00
_cell.angle_beta   90.00
_cell.angle_gamma   90.00
#
_symmetry.space_group_name_H-M   'P 1'
#
loop_
_entity.id
_entity.type
_entity.pdbx_description
1 polymer ?
#
loop_
_entity_poly.entity_id
_entity_poly.type
_entity_poly.pdbx_seq_one_letter_code
_entity_poly.pdbx_strand_id
1 'polypeptide(L)'
;MSLQEYRDKGQISGITFTILSELIKRKKEKDKWNGRETAAGLALIICVGIIVSYVFFSHPGMLGSMHDLKALIGRPLSLAYVALCVALILLFTYCHGEREDAEDDYDELREEIIERTDELWMNDEPDTNGDTDRFHILSLLKKKFDINLFYK
;
A
#
# COMPACT_ATOMS: atom_id res chain seq x y z
N MET A 1 17.91 -3.95 18.03
CA MET A 1 17.31 -2.81 18.73
C MET A 1 15.91 -2.50 18.21
N SER A 2 15.00 -2.06 19.08
CA SER A 2 13.65 -1.57 18.72
C SER A 2 13.56 -0.04 18.93
N LEU A 3 12.58 0.63 18.31
CA LEU A 3 12.41 2.08 18.46
C LEU A 3 12.13 2.49 19.93
N GLN A 4 11.49 1.61 20.71
CA GLN A 4 11.26 1.80 22.15
C GLN A 4 12.57 1.80 22.94
N GLU A 5 13.51 0.91 22.60
CA GLU A 5 14.81 0.85 23.29
C GLU A 5 15.64 2.12 23.12
N TYR A 6 15.53 2.83 21.99
CA TYR A 6 16.18 4.13 21.78
C TYR A 6 15.53 5.24 22.63
N ARG A 7 14.21 5.20 22.80
CA ARG A 7 13.48 6.11 23.69
C ARG A 7 13.86 5.87 25.16
N ASP A 8 13.86 4.61 25.58
CA ASP A 8 14.12 4.23 26.98
C ASP A 8 15.56 4.54 27.39
N LYS A 9 16.49 4.61 26.42
CA LYS A 9 17.87 5.06 26.61
C LYS A 9 18.05 6.58 26.55
N GLY A 10 16.99 7.35 26.28
CA GLY A 10 17.06 8.81 26.17
C GLY A 10 17.70 9.34 24.89
N GLN A 11 17.94 8.47 23.89
CA GLN A 11 18.59 8.83 22.62
C GLN A 11 17.65 9.56 21.65
N ILE A 12 16.34 9.53 21.92
CA ILE A 12 15.32 10.28 21.16
C ILE A 12 14.35 10.98 22.10
N SER A 13 13.95 12.19 21.72
CA SER A 13 12.91 12.92 22.43
C SER A 13 11.56 12.19 22.34
N GLY A 14 10.68 12.42 23.32
CA GLY A 14 9.32 11.84 23.29
C GLY A 14 8.50 12.27 22.06
N ILE A 15 8.78 13.47 21.54
CA ILE A 15 8.14 14.03 20.34
C ILE A 15 8.65 13.27 19.10
N THR A 16 9.97 13.12 18.96
CA THR A 16 10.62 12.35 17.89
C THR A 16 10.11 10.90 17.85
N PHE A 17 10.00 10.25 19.02
CA PHE A 17 9.43 8.90 19.11
C PHE A 17 7.99 8.83 18.59
N THR A 18 7.16 9.80 18.98
CA THR A 18 5.74 9.82 18.60
C THR A 18 5.59 9.98 17.09
N ILE A 19 6.32 10.93 16.50
CA ILE A 19 6.31 11.19 15.05
C ILE A 19 6.82 9.97 14.26
N LEU A 20 7.93 9.37 14.67
CA LEU A 20 8.46 8.16 14.02
C LEU A 20 7.53 6.95 14.17
N SER A 21 6.86 6.82 15.32
CA SER A 21 5.87 5.75 15.53
C SER A 21 4.64 5.92 14.63
N GLU A 22 4.19 7.16 14.42
CA GLU A 22 3.10 7.46 13.50
C GLU A 22 3.52 7.19 12.05
N LEU A 23 4.75 7.54 11.66
CA LEU A 23 5.30 7.23 10.34
C LEU A 23 5.30 5.72 10.06
N ILE A 24 5.71 4.90 11.03
CA ILE A 24 5.67 3.43 10.93
C ILE A 24 4.23 2.93 10.77
N LYS A 25 3.29 3.52 11.52
CA LYS A 25 1.87 3.17 11.44
C LYS A 25 1.29 3.49 10.07
N ARG A 26 1.52 4.71 9.55
CA ARG A 26 1.09 5.12 8.20
C ARG A 26 1.70 4.26 7.11
N LYS A 27 3.00 3.93 7.21
CA LYS A 27 3.65 2.98 6.29
C LYS A 27 2.95 1.62 6.26
N LYS A 28 2.58 1.09 7.43
CA LYS A 28 1.85 -0.18 7.53
C LYS A 28 0.44 -0.10 6.95
N GLU A 29 -0.23 1.05 7.09
CA GLU A 29 -1.53 1.29 6.47
C GLU A 29 -1.43 1.37 4.95
N LYS A 30 -0.46 2.11 4.41
CA LYS A 30 -0.10 2.12 2.98
C LYS A 30 0.14 0.71 2.45
N ASP A 31 0.99 -0.07 3.10
CA ASP A 31 1.32 -1.43 2.67
C ASP A 31 0.09 -2.37 2.74
N LYS A 32 -0.79 -2.19 3.72
CA LYS A 32 -2.05 -2.94 3.85
C LYS A 32 -3.00 -2.64 2.70
N TRP A 33 -3.18 -1.37 2.34
CA TRP A 33 -4.04 -0.98 1.22
C TRP A 33 -3.46 -1.40 -0.12
N ASN A 34 -2.15 -1.30 -0.29
CA ASN A 34 -1.45 -1.83 -1.47
C ASN A 34 -1.68 -3.34 -1.65
N GLY A 35 -1.59 -4.12 -0.56
CA GLY A 35 -1.91 -5.55 -0.59
C GLY A 35 -3.37 -5.85 -0.94
N ARG A 36 -4.32 -5.04 -0.43
CA ARG A 36 -5.75 -5.18 -0.71
C ARG A 36 -6.09 -4.84 -2.16
N GLU A 37 -5.53 -3.77 -2.71
CA GLU A 37 -5.69 -3.41 -4.12
C GLU A 37 -5.12 -4.52 -5.01
N THR A 38 -3.92 -5.02 -4.72
CA THR A 38 -3.31 -6.11 -5.47
C THR A 38 -4.20 -7.37 -5.45
N ALA A 39 -4.75 -7.72 -4.28
CA ALA A 39 -5.66 -8.85 -4.15
C ALA A 39 -6.98 -8.63 -4.92
N ALA A 40 -7.55 -7.42 -4.88
CA ALA A 40 -8.74 -7.05 -5.63
C ALA A 40 -8.50 -7.10 -7.15
N GLY A 41 -7.36 -6.58 -7.61
CA GLY A 41 -6.93 -6.64 -9.00
C GLY A 41 -6.73 -8.06 -9.49
N LEU A 42 -6.06 -8.91 -8.70
CA LEU A 42 -5.90 -10.34 -9.02
C LEU A 42 -7.25 -11.07 -9.08
N ALA A 43 -8.15 -10.81 -8.13
CA ALA A 43 -9.51 -11.38 -8.15
C ALA A 43 -10.28 -10.98 -9.41
N LEU A 44 -10.15 -9.72 -9.85
CA LEU A 44 -10.75 -9.23 -11.08
C LEU A 44 -10.16 -9.93 -12.32
N ILE A 45 -8.83 -10.04 -12.41
CA ILE A 45 -8.15 -10.74 -13.51
C ILE A 45 -8.60 -12.21 -13.59
N ILE A 46 -8.67 -12.90 -12.46
CA ILE A 46 -9.15 -14.30 -12.41
C ILE A 46 -10.61 -14.38 -12.85
N CYS A 47 -11.47 -13.48 -12.37
CA CYS A 47 -12.89 -13.45 -12.73
C CYS A 47 -13.07 -13.26 -14.24
N VAL A 48 -12.37 -12.30 -14.84
CA VAL A 48 -12.39 -12.05 -16.29
C VAL A 48 -11.79 -13.24 -17.05
N GLY A 49 -10.68 -13.81 -16.57
CA GLY A 49 -10.04 -14.98 -17.17
C GLY A 49 -10.97 -16.20 -17.23
N ILE A 50 -11.76 -16.44 -16.18
CA ILE A 50 -12.77 -17.51 -16.16
C ILE A 50 -13.85 -17.25 -17.21
N ILE A 51 -14.33 -16.01 -17.35
CA ILE A 51 -15.35 -15.65 -18.34
C ILE A 51 -14.82 -15.86 -19.76
N VAL A 52 -13.62 -15.36 -20.05
CA VAL A 52 -12.98 -15.50 -21.36
C VAL A 52 -12.77 -16.98 -21.69
N SER A 53 -12.26 -17.76 -20.74
CA SER A 53 -12.08 -19.21 -20.89
C SER A 53 -13.42 -19.93 -21.13
N TYR A 54 -14.46 -19.61 -20.35
CA TYR A 54 -15.79 -20.19 -20.52
C TYR A 54 -16.36 -19.95 -21.92
N VAL A 55 -16.26 -18.71 -22.42
CA VAL A 55 -16.71 -18.34 -23.76
C VAL A 55 -15.90 -19.07 -24.83
N PHE A 56 -14.57 -19.09 -24.70
CA PHE A 56 -13.67 -19.69 -25.70
C PHE A 56 -13.83 -21.21 -25.81
N PHE A 57 -13.94 -21.92 -24.68
CA PHE A 57 -14.05 -23.39 -24.68
C PHE A 57 -15.48 -23.89 -24.92
N SER A 58 -16.49 -23.22 -24.36
CA SER A 58 -17.87 -23.71 -24.46
C SER A 58 -18.54 -23.32 -25.78
N HIS A 59 -18.08 -22.24 -26.41
CA HIS A 59 -18.73 -21.70 -27.59
C HIS A 59 -17.73 -21.10 -28.60
N PRO A 60 -16.88 -21.92 -29.23
CA PRO A 60 -15.83 -21.46 -30.15
C PRO A 60 -16.33 -20.68 -31.39
N GLY A 61 -17.63 -20.75 -31.72
CA GLY A 61 -18.25 -20.03 -32.84
C GLY A 61 -19.09 -18.79 -32.46
N MET A 62 -19.24 -18.50 -31.16
CA MET A 62 -20.22 -17.54 -30.63
C MET A 62 -19.81 -16.07 -30.80
N LEU A 63 -18.55 -15.80 -31.11
CA LEU A 63 -18.06 -14.45 -31.43
C LEU A 63 -18.51 -13.96 -32.81
N GLY A 64 -19.20 -14.80 -33.60
CA GLY A 64 -19.61 -14.48 -34.98
C GLY A 64 -20.94 -13.71 -35.11
N SER A 65 -21.79 -13.64 -34.06
CA SER A 65 -23.12 -13.02 -34.17
C SER A 65 -23.59 -12.35 -32.87
N MET A 66 -24.16 -11.15 -33.00
CA MET A 66 -24.79 -10.39 -31.90
C MET A 66 -25.96 -11.13 -31.23
N HIS A 67 -26.58 -12.10 -31.93
CA HIS A 67 -27.71 -12.87 -31.41
C HIS A 67 -27.31 -13.79 -30.25
N ASP A 68 -26.13 -14.40 -30.33
CA ASP A 68 -25.66 -15.33 -29.30
C ASP A 68 -25.19 -14.62 -28.03
N LEU A 69 -24.65 -13.41 -28.17
CA LEU A 69 -24.29 -12.55 -27.05
C LEU A 69 -25.53 -12.17 -26.21
N LYS A 70 -26.66 -11.92 -26.88
CA LYS A 70 -27.95 -11.66 -26.24
C LYS A 70 -28.50 -12.91 -25.52
N ALA A 71 -28.31 -14.10 -26.11
CA ALA A 71 -28.68 -15.37 -25.49
C ALA A 71 -27.81 -15.69 -24.25
N LEU A 72 -26.54 -15.28 -24.26
CA LEU A 72 -25.64 -15.40 -23.10
C LEU A 72 -26.08 -14.47 -21.97
N ILE A 73 -26.34 -13.19 -22.24
CA ILE A 73 -26.77 -12.19 -21.23
C ILE A 73 -28.15 -12.53 -20.65
N GLY A 74 -29.02 -13.18 -21.41
CA GLY A 74 -30.33 -13.61 -20.94
C GLY A 74 -30.31 -14.72 -19.87
N ARG A 75 -29.16 -15.34 -19.60
CA ARG A 75 -29.03 -16.38 -18.57
C ARG A 75 -28.87 -15.75 -17.18
N PRO A 76 -29.57 -16.23 -16.15
CA PRO A 76 -29.44 -15.68 -14.79
C PRO A 76 -28.01 -15.82 -14.25
N LEU A 77 -27.29 -16.86 -14.68
CA LEU A 77 -25.91 -17.12 -14.28
C LEU A 77 -24.92 -16.07 -14.84
N SER A 78 -25.10 -15.62 -16.09
CA SER A 78 -24.22 -14.60 -16.68
C SER A 78 -24.50 -13.22 -16.08
N LEU A 79 -25.76 -12.89 -15.77
CA LEU A 79 -26.11 -11.68 -15.02
C LEU A 79 -25.45 -11.64 -13.64
N ALA A 80 -25.42 -12.77 -12.91
CA ALA A 80 -24.72 -12.87 -11.64
C ALA A 80 -23.20 -12.64 -11.80
N TYR A 81 -22.59 -13.17 -12.86
CA TYR A 81 -21.17 -12.91 -13.16
C TYR A 81 -20.89 -11.45 -13.51
N VAL A 82 -21.74 -10.81 -14.32
CA VAL A 82 -21.60 -9.39 -14.64
C VAL A 82 -21.73 -8.53 -13.38
N ALA A 83 -22.71 -8.84 -12.52
CA ALA A 83 -22.85 -8.16 -11.23
C ALA A 83 -21.63 -8.35 -10.33
N LEU A 84 -21.04 -9.56 -10.31
CA LEU A 84 -19.81 -9.84 -9.59
C LEU A 84 -18.62 -9.03 -10.14
N CYS A 85 -18.47 -8.93 -11.47
CA CYS A 85 -17.44 -8.10 -12.09
C CYS A 85 -17.60 -6.63 -11.71
N VAL A 86 -18.83 -6.09 -11.77
CA VAL A 86 -19.10 -4.71 -11.35
C VAL A 86 -18.75 -4.51 -9.88
N ALA A 87 -19.13 -5.44 -9.01
CA ALA A 87 -18.78 -5.37 -7.59
C ALA A 87 -17.26 -5.39 -7.35
N LEU A 88 -16.51 -6.22 -8.08
CA LEU A 88 -15.06 -6.27 -8.00
C LEU A 88 -14.39 -4.98 -8.53
N ILE A 89 -14.92 -4.38 -9.59
CA ILE A 89 -14.44 -3.09 -10.11
C ILE A 89 -14.66 -1.98 -9.08
N LEU A 90 -15.85 -1.93 -8.46
CA LEU A 90 -16.14 -0.96 -7.41
C LEU A 90 -15.22 -1.14 -6.20
N LEU A 91 -15.00 -2.39 -5.78
CA LEU A 91 -14.08 -2.71 -4.69
C LEU A 91 -12.65 -2.31 -5.01
N PHE A 92 -12.18 -2.58 -6.24
CA PHE A 92 -10.85 -2.18 -6.70
C PHE A 92 -10.71 -0.66 -6.69
N THR A 93 -11.68 0.07 -7.24
CA THR A 93 -11.67 1.53 -7.29
C THR A 93 -11.65 2.14 -5.87
N TYR A 94 -12.43 1.58 -4.96
CA TYR A 94 -12.42 1.98 -3.55
C TYR A 94 -11.06 1.73 -2.88
N CYS A 95 -10.49 0.53 -3.06
CA CYS A 95 -9.17 0.21 -2.50
C CYS A 95 -8.06 1.06 -3.11
N HIS A 96 -8.19 1.44 -4.38
CA HIS A 96 -7.23 2.31 -5.07
C HIS A 96 -7.23 3.71 -4.48
N GLY A 97 -8.41 4.31 -4.26
CA GLY A 97 -8.52 5.62 -3.61
C GLY A 97 -7.94 5.62 -2.19
N GLU A 98 -8.30 4.62 -1.37
CA GLU A 98 -7.75 4.49 -0.01
C GLU A 98 -6.23 4.23 -0.01
N ARG A 99 -5.69 3.62 -1.07
CA ARG A 99 -4.24 3.46 -1.22
C ARG A 99 -3.57 4.80 -1.53
N GLU A 100 -4.13 5.59 -2.45
CA GLU A 100 -3.63 6.92 -2.78
C GLU A 100 -3.67 7.84 -1.56
N ASP A 101 -4.79 7.90 -0.84
CA ASP A 101 -4.91 8.71 0.38
C ASP A 101 -3.87 8.29 1.44
N ALA A 102 -3.68 6.99 1.66
CA ALA A 102 -2.68 6.48 2.59
C ALA A 102 -1.22 6.67 2.11
N GLU A 103 -1.01 6.78 0.80
CA GLU A 103 0.28 7.08 0.19
C GLU A 103 0.62 8.55 0.37
N ASP A 104 -0.32 9.45 0.09
CA ASP A 104 -0.18 10.90 0.28
C ASP A 104 0.06 11.23 1.76
N ASP A 105 -0.73 10.67 2.68
CA ASP A 105 -0.57 10.84 4.13
C ASP A 105 0.82 10.36 4.63
N TYR A 106 1.35 9.30 4.02
CA TYR A 106 2.67 8.78 4.37
C TYR A 106 3.79 9.69 3.83
N ASP A 107 3.67 10.11 2.57
CA ASP A 107 4.69 10.91 1.90
C ASP A 107 4.74 12.34 2.47
N GLU A 108 3.59 12.93 2.82
CA GLU A 108 3.52 14.23 3.52
C GLU A 108 4.24 14.18 4.88
N LEU A 109 3.94 13.17 5.70
CA LEU A 109 4.60 13.02 7.01
C LEU A 109 6.10 12.72 6.86
N ARG A 110 6.46 11.93 5.86
CA ARG A 110 7.87 11.64 5.54
C ARG A 110 8.61 12.92 5.16
N GLU A 111 8.01 13.76 4.33
CA GLU A 111 8.57 15.05 3.92
C GLU A 111 8.71 16.01 5.11
N GLU A 112 7.67 16.14 5.94
CA GLU A 112 7.72 16.96 7.17
C GLU A 112 8.87 16.54 8.10
N ILE A 113 9.11 15.23 8.24
CA ILE A 113 10.22 14.71 9.06
C ILE A 113 11.58 15.04 8.44
N ILE A 114 11.71 14.94 7.12
CA ILE A 114 12.96 15.29 6.41
C ILE A 114 13.25 16.78 6.55
N GLU A 115 12.24 17.64 6.42
CA GLU A 115 12.39 19.09 6.57
C GLU A 115 12.69 19.51 8.01
N ARG A 116 12.01 18.91 9.00
CA ARG A 116 12.22 19.20 10.43
C ARG A 116 13.33 18.36 11.05
N THR A 117 14.18 17.77 10.23
CA THR A 117 15.30 16.95 10.72
C THR A 117 16.19 17.72 11.68
N ASP A 118 16.52 18.98 11.38
CA ASP A 118 17.39 19.76 12.26
C ASP A 118 16.74 20.07 13.63
N GLU A 119 15.41 20.17 13.69
CA GLU A 119 14.64 20.33 14.93
C GLU A 119 14.54 19.01 15.73
N LEU A 120 14.31 17.91 15.03
CA LEU A 120 14.17 16.57 15.62
C LEU A 120 15.48 16.04 16.20
N TRP A 121 16.61 16.51 15.70
CA TRP A 121 17.96 16.05 16.03
C TRP A 121 18.86 17.19 16.56
N MET A 122 18.30 18.22 17.22
CA MET A 122 19.04 19.40 17.69
C MET A 122 20.25 19.13 18.60
N ASN A 123 20.28 17.99 19.30
CA ASN A 123 21.34 17.62 20.25
C ASN A 123 22.13 16.38 19.79
N ASP A 124 22.19 16.12 18.48
CA ASP A 124 23.03 15.05 17.92
C ASP A 124 24.52 15.43 18.12
N GLU A 125 25.05 15.19 19.32
CA GLU A 125 26.49 15.18 19.53
C GLU A 125 27.07 13.99 18.75
N PRO A 126 28.06 14.21 17.87
CA PRO A 126 28.70 13.11 17.16
C PRO A 126 29.37 12.20 18.19
N ASP A 127 29.00 10.92 18.21
CA ASP A 127 29.73 9.93 18.99
C ASP A 127 31.18 9.87 18.49
N THR A 128 32.07 9.39 19.36
CA THR A 128 33.51 9.22 19.22
C THR A 128 33.94 8.54 17.90
N ASN A 129 33.03 7.83 17.23
CA ASN A 129 33.25 7.12 15.96
C ASN A 129 32.71 7.86 14.71
N GLY A 130 32.10 9.03 14.86
CA GLY A 130 31.45 9.76 13.77
C GLY A 130 30.08 9.21 13.36
N ASP A 131 29.58 8.18 14.06
CA ASP A 131 28.22 7.65 13.91
C ASP A 131 27.29 8.37 14.89
N THR A 132 26.28 9.07 14.37
CA THR A 132 25.28 9.75 15.19
C THR A 132 24.12 8.79 15.51
N ASP A 133 23.48 8.93 16.67
CA ASP A 133 22.32 8.11 17.07
C ASP A 133 21.20 8.16 16.00
N ARG A 134 21.08 9.30 15.32
CA ARG A 134 20.29 9.47 14.10
C ARG A 134 20.60 8.45 13.00
N PHE A 135 21.87 8.21 12.67
CA PHE A 135 22.25 7.27 11.59
C PHE A 135 21.80 5.84 11.92
N HIS A 136 21.93 5.42 13.18
CA HIS A 136 21.44 4.12 13.63
C HIS A 136 19.91 4.01 13.57
N ILE A 137 19.18 5.07 13.86
CA ILE A 137 17.72 5.07 13.81
C ILE A 137 17.20 5.11 12.36
N LEU A 138 17.80 5.93 11.50
CA LEU A 138 17.49 5.98 10.07
C LEU A 138 17.78 4.64 9.38
N SER A 139 18.93 4.03 9.69
CA SER A 139 19.28 2.70 9.16
C SER A 139 18.36 1.60 9.70
N LEU A 140 17.92 1.69 10.95
CA LEU A 140 16.90 0.79 11.50
C LEU A 140 15.57 0.93 10.76
N LEU A 141 15.09 2.15 10.53
CA LEU A 141 13.83 2.42 9.81
C LEU A 141 13.89 1.88 8.39
N LYS A 142 15.01 2.11 7.69
CA LYS A 142 15.24 1.57 6.36
C LYS A 142 15.28 0.04 6.36
N LYS A 143 16.01 -0.57 7.30
CA LYS A 143 16.19 -2.03 7.32
C LYS A 143 14.96 -2.81 7.78
N LYS A 144 14.21 -2.29 8.76
CA LYS A 144 13.06 -2.99 9.36
C LYS A 144 11.71 -2.66 8.72
N PHE A 145 11.54 -1.42 8.27
CA PHE A 145 10.25 -0.91 7.80
C PHE A 145 10.28 -0.43 6.35
N ASP A 146 11.44 -0.55 5.68
CA ASP A 146 11.66 -0.05 4.31
C ASP A 146 11.33 1.46 4.16
N ILE A 147 11.58 2.22 5.23
CA ILE A 147 11.36 3.67 5.27
C ILE A 147 12.69 4.37 5.05
N ASN A 148 12.82 5.08 3.93
CA ASN A 148 14.03 5.85 3.60
C ASN A 148 13.86 7.33 3.96
N LEU A 149 14.59 7.80 4.97
CA LEU A 149 14.59 9.19 5.44
C LEU A 149 15.92 9.92 5.14
N PHE A 150 16.82 9.33 4.35
CA PHE A 150 18.13 9.94 4.06
C PHE A 150 18.06 11.07 3.02
N TYR A 151 17.09 11.01 2.11
CA TYR A 151 16.93 11.92 0.98
C TYR A 151 15.44 12.06 0.66
N LYS A 152 15.05 13.17 0.02
CA LYS A 152 13.71 13.37 -0.53
C LYS A 152 13.41 12.31 -1.59
#